data_AF-A0A914V4P3-F1
#
_entry.id   AF-A0A914V4P3-F1
#
_cell.length_a   1.000
_cell.length_b   1.000
_cell.length_c   1.000
_cell.angle_alpha   90.00
_cell.angle_beta   90.00
_cell.angle_gamma   90.00
#
_symmetry.space_group_name_H-M   'P 1'
#
loop_
_entity.id
_entity.type
_entity.pdbx_description
1 polymer ?
#
loop_
_entity_poly.entity_id
_entity_poly.type
_entity_poly.pdbx_seq_one_letter_code
_entity_poly.pdbx_strand_id
1 'polypeptide(L)'
;MATKRNPTFHVDDLESEFDYESEVEKKKAKKRTDFLTKEHPGEVKRPDRDQGKTLFDEEHGKVERQKRRWLSMDVYSRHKELINQYYLYYPGATKRLQRDTSKDKTDLDVIRENHRFVWSETDQTDTW
;
A
#
# COMPACT_ATOMS: atom_id res chain seq x y z
N MET A 1 26.23 35.68 -7.30
CA MET A 1 26.76 34.38 -6.84
C MET A 1 26.32 33.31 -7.83
N ALA A 2 27.25 32.75 -8.58
CA ALA A 2 26.95 31.79 -9.65
C ALA A 2 26.66 30.40 -9.05
N THR A 3 25.51 29.82 -9.40
CA THR A 3 25.12 28.46 -9.03
C THR A 3 25.93 27.46 -9.84
N LYS A 4 26.73 26.63 -9.16
CA LYS A 4 27.48 25.53 -9.79
C LYS A 4 26.45 24.53 -10.31
N ARG A 5 26.36 24.37 -11.64
CA ARG A 5 25.58 23.30 -12.27
C ARG A 5 26.24 21.95 -11.95
N ASN A 6 25.45 20.92 -11.67
CA ASN A 6 25.97 19.56 -11.49
C ASN A 6 26.72 19.11 -12.75
N PRO A 7 27.85 18.38 -12.61
CA PRO A 7 28.58 17.87 -13.76
C PRO A 7 27.72 16.87 -14.53
N THR A 8 27.74 17.00 -15.87
CA THR A 8 27.06 16.08 -16.78
C THR A 8 27.78 14.74 -16.77
N PHE A 9 27.11 13.70 -16.28
CA PHE A 9 27.59 12.33 -16.41
C PHE A 9 27.54 11.94 -17.88
N HIS A 10 28.69 11.64 -18.49
CA HIS A 10 28.79 11.23 -19.88
C HIS A 10 28.37 9.75 -19.96
N VAL A 11 27.28 9.47 -20.67
CA VAL A 11 26.65 8.13 -20.76
C VAL A 11 27.32 7.21 -21.79
N ASP A 12 28.42 7.67 -22.40
CA ASP A 12 29.09 6.96 -23.50
C ASP A 12 29.93 5.76 -23.02
N ASP A 13 30.24 5.65 -21.71
CA ASP A 13 30.96 4.51 -21.11
C ASP A 13 30.08 3.27 -20.82
N LEU A 14 28.81 3.29 -21.24
CA LEU A 14 27.87 2.17 -21.07
C LEU A 14 27.54 1.45 -22.38
N GLU A 15 28.18 1.79 -23.50
CA GLU A 15 28.03 1.03 -24.73
C GLU A 15 28.80 -0.31 -24.63
N SER A 16 28.03 -1.38 -24.46
CA SER A 16 28.52 -2.76 -24.45
C SER A 16 29.14 -3.12 -25.81
N GLU A 17 30.44 -3.40 -25.83
CA GLU A 17 31.21 -3.90 -26.97
C GLU A 17 30.93 -5.39 -27.26
N PHE A 18 29.67 -5.72 -27.56
CA PHE A 18 29.28 -7.05 -28.03
C PHE A 18 28.65 -6.95 -29.41
N ASP A 19 29.48 -6.77 -30.43
CA ASP A 19 29.04 -6.83 -31.83
C ASP A 19 29.11 -8.28 -32.31
N TYR A 20 28.08 -9.06 -32.01
CA TYR A 20 28.00 -10.49 -32.34
C TYR A 20 26.75 -10.84 -33.15
N GLU A 21 26.31 -9.96 -34.05
CA GLU A 21 25.31 -10.34 -35.05
C GLU A 21 25.79 -9.99 -36.46
N SER A 22 26.39 -10.98 -37.11
CA SER A 22 26.58 -10.92 -38.57
C SER A 22 25.21 -10.72 -39.25
N GLU A 23 25.18 -9.85 -40.26
CA GLU A 23 24.01 -9.56 -41.12
C GLU A 23 23.26 -10.82 -41.61
N VAL A 24 23.94 -11.97 -41.66
CA VAL A 24 23.43 -13.26 -42.11
C VAL A 24 22.48 -13.89 -41.07
N GLU A 25 22.72 -13.70 -39.78
CA GLU A 25 21.87 -14.23 -38.70
C GLU A 25 20.56 -13.45 -38.57
N LYS A 26 20.63 -12.12 -38.71
CA LYS A 26 19.44 -11.24 -38.76
C LYS A 26 18.45 -11.67 -39.86
N LYS A 27 18.95 -12.12 -41.01
CA LYS A 27 18.13 -12.61 -42.14
C LYS A 27 17.54 -13.99 -41.90
N LYS A 28 18.22 -14.87 -41.14
CA LYS A 28 17.71 -16.21 -40.78
C LYS A 28 16.66 -16.16 -39.67
N ALA A 29 16.81 -15.27 -38.69
CA ALA A 29 15.83 -15.07 -37.62
C ALA A 29 14.48 -14.61 -38.17
N LYS A 30 14.48 -13.69 -39.15
CA LYS A 30 13.26 -13.17 -39.82
C LYS A 30 12.43 -14.22 -40.56
N LYS A 31 13.00 -15.37 -40.91
CA LYS A 31 12.32 -16.45 -41.66
C LYS A 31 11.72 -17.54 -40.77
N ARG A 32 11.94 -17.52 -39.45
CA ARG A 32 11.54 -18.59 -38.52
C ARG A 32 10.51 -18.15 -37.47
N THR A 33 9.71 -17.11 -37.75
CA THR A 33 8.86 -16.47 -36.72
C THR A 33 7.38 -16.83 -36.76
N ASP A 34 6.92 -17.72 -37.63
CA ASP A 34 5.46 -17.90 -37.82
C ASP A 34 4.78 -18.80 -36.77
N PHE A 35 5.53 -19.52 -35.93
CA PHE A 35 4.96 -20.43 -34.91
C PHE A 35 5.33 -20.11 -33.45
N LEU A 36 6.06 -19.03 -33.19
CA LEU A 36 6.43 -18.60 -31.83
C LEU A 36 6.15 -17.11 -31.60
N THR A 37 5.11 -16.57 -32.23
CA THR A 37 4.59 -15.25 -31.86
C THR A 37 3.86 -15.38 -30.53
N LYS A 38 4.53 -15.00 -29.43
CA LYS A 38 3.85 -14.77 -28.16
C LYS A 38 2.87 -13.63 -28.38
N GLU A 39 1.57 -13.90 -28.33
CA GLU A 39 0.58 -12.84 -28.42
C GLU A 39 0.77 -11.89 -27.23
N HIS A 40 1.32 -10.71 -27.52
CA HIS A 40 1.42 -9.65 -26.55
C HIS A 40 0.06 -8.95 -26.52
N PRO A 41 -0.68 -9.02 -25.40
CA PRO A 41 -2.00 -8.42 -25.33
C PRO A 41 -1.87 -6.92 -25.52
N GLY A 42 -2.34 -6.42 -26.66
CA GLY A 42 -2.44 -5.01 -27.01
C GLY A 42 -1.13 -4.25 -26.89
N GLU A 43 -0.49 -3.93 -28.01
CA GLU A 43 0.66 -3.02 -28.01
C GLU A 43 0.19 -1.62 -27.58
N VAL A 44 0.20 -1.36 -26.26
CA VAL A 44 -0.11 -0.05 -25.71
C VAL A 44 1.00 0.87 -26.22
N LYS A 45 0.63 1.82 -27.09
CA LYS A 45 1.57 2.83 -27.59
C LYS A 45 2.27 3.45 -26.39
N ARG A 46 3.59 3.35 -26.36
CA ARG A 46 4.38 3.99 -25.31
C ARG A 46 4.02 5.49 -25.33
N PRO A 47 3.73 6.09 -24.16
CA PRO A 47 3.42 7.50 -24.11
C PRO A 47 4.58 8.29 -24.73
N ASP A 48 4.24 9.41 -25.35
CA ASP A 48 5.26 10.29 -25.91
C ASP A 48 6.22 10.76 -24.81
N ARG A 49 7.46 11.12 -25.15
CA ARG A 49 8.50 11.44 -24.17
C ARG A 49 8.05 12.52 -23.19
N ASP A 50 7.36 13.54 -23.68
CA ASP A 50 6.89 14.65 -22.86
C ASP A 50 5.75 14.21 -21.93
N GLN A 51 4.87 13.32 -22.40
CA GLN A 51 3.82 12.70 -21.57
C GLN A 51 4.41 11.80 -20.49
N GLY A 52 5.46 11.03 -20.81
CA GLY A 52 6.18 10.22 -19.84
C GLY A 52 6.83 11.07 -18.76
N LYS A 53 7.40 12.22 -19.15
CA LYS A 53 8.01 13.16 -18.22
C LYS A 53 6.99 13.81 -17.30
N THR A 54 5.85 14.29 -17.83
CA THR A 54 4.79 14.88 -16.99
C THR A 54 4.23 13.86 -16.00
N LEU A 55 3.96 12.63 -16.45
CA LEU A 55 3.48 11.54 -15.59
C LEU A 55 4.49 11.24 -14.47
N PHE A 56 5.78 11.16 -14.78
CA PHE A 56 6.82 10.95 -13.79
C PHE A 56 6.89 12.09 -12.77
N ASP A 57 6.91 13.35 -13.24
CA ASP A 57 6.97 14.54 -12.39
C ASP A 57 5.75 14.61 -11.45
N GLU A 58 4.56 14.23 -11.93
CA GLU A 58 3.33 14.18 -11.15
C GLU A 58 3.34 13.09 -10.07
N GLU A 59 3.69 11.86 -10.43
CA GLU A 59 3.78 10.74 -9.48
C GLU A 59 4.86 11.01 -8.42
N HIS A 60 6.03 11.49 -8.83
CA HIS A 60 7.08 11.88 -7.91
C HIS A 60 6.63 13.03 -6.99
N GLY A 61 5.87 13.99 -7.51
CA GLY A 61 5.26 15.06 -6.73
C GLY A 61 4.27 14.55 -5.67
N LYS A 62 3.47 13.52 -5.99
CA LYS A 62 2.55 12.88 -5.02
C LYS A 62 3.33 12.20 -3.90
N VAL A 63 4.33 11.40 -4.24
CA VAL A 63 5.19 10.70 -3.26
C VAL A 63 5.91 11.68 -2.35
N GLU A 64 6.49 12.74 -2.92
CA GLU A 64 7.20 13.76 -2.12
C GLU A 64 6.26 14.55 -1.22
N ARG A 65 5.04 14.87 -1.66
CA ARG A 65 4.02 15.49 -0.78
C ARG A 65 3.65 14.57 0.39
N GLN A 66 3.44 13.28 0.12
CA GLN A 66 3.15 12.30 1.16
C GLN A 66 4.31 12.18 2.16
N LYS A 67 5.55 12.08 1.66
CA LYS A 67 6.76 12.02 2.47
C LYS A 67 6.94 13.28 3.34
N ARG A 68 6.72 14.47 2.77
CA ARG A 68 6.78 15.74 3.52
C ARG A 68 5.75 15.79 4.64
N ARG A 69 4.50 15.37 4.38
CA ARG A 69 3.45 15.24 5.40
C ARG A 69 3.89 14.32 6.54
N TRP A 70 4.54 13.20 6.22
CA TRP A 70 5.01 12.25 7.24
C TRP A 70 6.14 12.81 8.09
N LEU A 71 7.07 13.52 7.46
CA LEU A 71 8.19 14.16 8.14
C LEU A 71 7.74 15.33 9.01
N SER A 72 6.66 16.03 8.65
CA SER A 72 6.11 17.13 9.46
C SER A 72 5.33 16.67 10.69
N MET A 73 4.89 15.41 10.74
CA MET A 73 4.19 14.87 11.91
C MET A 73 5.17 14.58 13.06
N ASP A 74 4.65 14.73 14.29
CA ASP A 74 5.30 14.23 15.50
C ASP A 74 5.56 12.72 15.43
N VAL A 75 6.57 12.26 16.17
CA VAL A 75 7.05 10.87 16.20
C VAL A 75 5.91 9.91 16.55
N TYR A 76 5.11 10.25 17.57
CA TYR A 76 4.01 9.39 18.00
C TYR A 76 2.91 9.30 16.94
N SER A 77 2.52 10.44 16.37
CA SER A 77 1.51 10.52 15.31
C SER A 77 1.94 9.74 14.06
N ARG A 78 3.22 9.87 13.67
CA ARG A 78 3.81 9.13 12.54
C ARG A 78 3.78 7.62 12.79
N HIS A 79 4.16 7.19 13.98
CA HIS A 79 4.16 5.77 14.36
C HIS A 79 2.75 5.17 14.35
N LYS A 80 1.76 5.90 14.89
CA LYS A 80 0.36 5.49 14.87
C LYS A 80 -0.17 5.32 13.44
N GLU A 81 0.12 6.27 12.56
CA GLU A 81 -0.32 6.19 11.16
C GLU A 81 0.32 5.02 10.41
N LEU A 82 1.63 4.78 10.63
CA LEU A 82 2.34 3.63 10.07
C LEU A 82 1.74 2.28 10.49
N ILE A 83 1.47 2.13 11.79
CA ILE A 83 0.80 0.94 12.32
C ILE A 83 -0.56 0.76 11.65
N ASN A 84 -1.38 1.81 11.61
CA ASN A 84 -2.71 1.74 11.01
C ASN A 84 -2.63 1.30 9.54
N GLN A 85 -1.73 1.89 8.76
CA GLN A 85 -1.56 1.52 7.36
C GLN A 85 -1.09 0.07 7.21
N TYR A 86 -0.15 -0.39 8.03
CA TYR A 86 0.33 -1.78 8.00
C TYR A 86 -0.79 -2.79 8.31
N TYR A 87 -1.57 -2.54 9.36
CA TYR A 87 -2.67 -3.41 9.75
C TYR A 87 -3.91 -3.32 8.84
N LEU A 88 -4.07 -2.25 8.06
CA LEU A 88 -5.19 -2.09 7.13
C LEU A 88 -4.86 -2.51 5.70
N TYR A 89 -3.57 -2.50 5.31
CA TYR A 89 -3.14 -2.86 3.95
C TYR A 89 -3.44 -4.33 3.62
N TYR A 90 -3.30 -5.22 4.60
CA TYR A 90 -3.59 -6.64 4.40
C TYR A 90 -5.02 -6.98 4.81
N PRO A 91 -5.86 -7.49 3.88
CA PRO A 91 -7.20 -7.90 4.22
C PRO A 91 -7.15 -9.01 5.29
N GLY A 92 -7.86 -8.80 6.40
CA GLY A 92 -7.94 -9.74 7.52
C GLY A 92 -6.93 -9.51 8.65
N ALA A 93 -5.99 -8.55 8.54
CA ALA A 93 -5.07 -8.23 9.63
C ALA A 93 -5.77 -7.64 10.86
N THR A 94 -6.97 -7.05 10.70
CA THR A 94 -7.82 -6.58 11.80
C THR A 94 -8.47 -7.71 12.62
N LYS A 95 -8.42 -8.97 12.16
CA LYS A 95 -8.95 -10.11 12.94
C LYS A 95 -8.21 -10.30 14.27
N ARG A 96 -6.92 -9.96 14.31
CA ARG A 96 -6.09 -10.01 15.54
C ARG A 96 -6.39 -8.87 16.51
N LEU A 97 -7.03 -7.81 16.03
CA LEU A 97 -7.43 -6.65 16.84
C LEU A 97 -8.84 -6.81 17.43
N GLN A 98 -9.54 -7.90 17.11
CA GLN A 98 -10.85 -8.18 17.68
C GLN A 98 -10.70 -8.44 19.18
N ARG A 99 -11.45 -7.68 19.99
CA ARG A 99 -11.48 -7.90 21.44
C ARG A 99 -12.23 -9.20 21.74
N ASP A 100 -11.82 -9.86 22.80
CA ASP A 100 -12.61 -10.96 23.35
C ASP A 100 -13.85 -10.40 24.05
N THR A 101 -15.03 -10.80 23.57
CA THR A 101 -16.33 -10.40 24.12
C THR A 101 -16.91 -11.43 25.10
N SER A 102 -16.19 -12.53 25.36
CA SER A 102 -16.70 -13.64 26.18
C SER A 102 -16.96 -13.25 27.64
N LYS A 103 -16.27 -12.23 28.15
CA LYS A 103 -16.37 -11.74 29.53
C LYS A 103 -17.13 -10.42 29.64
N ASP A 104 -17.76 -9.98 28.56
CA ASP A 104 -18.54 -8.76 28.59
C ASP A 104 -19.79 -8.96 29.43
N LYS A 105 -19.94 -8.13 30.45
CA LYS A 105 -21.20 -8.03 31.18
C LYS A 105 -21.99 -6.86 30.62
N THR A 106 -23.20 -7.12 30.17
CA THR A 106 -24.13 -6.05 29.83
C THR A 106 -24.72 -5.45 31.11
N ASP A 107 -25.19 -4.21 31.02
CA ASP A 107 -25.98 -3.57 32.07
C ASP A 107 -27.17 -4.45 32.51
N LEU A 108 -27.81 -5.15 31.56
CA LEU A 108 -28.86 -6.13 31.84
C LEU A 108 -28.37 -7.30 32.71
N ASP A 109 -27.18 -7.85 32.44
CA ASP A 109 -26.61 -8.93 33.24
C ASP A 109 -26.24 -8.45 34.65
N VAL A 110 -25.71 -7.23 34.76
CA VAL A 110 -25.40 -6.61 36.07
C VAL A 110 -26.66 -6.40 36.89
N ILE A 111 -27.76 -5.93 36.27
CA ILE A 111 -29.06 -5.79 36.93
C ILE A 111 -29.60 -7.16 37.34
N ARG A 112 -29.53 -8.18 36.48
CA ARG A 112 -29.97 -9.54 36.82
C ARG A 112 -29.12 -10.19 37.92
N GLU A 113 -27.83 -9.86 38.05
CA GLU A 113 -26.98 -10.37 39.15
C GLU A 113 -27.27 -9.64 40.48
N ASN A 114 -27.59 -8.34 40.43
CA ASN A 114 -27.69 -7.49 41.62
C ASN A 114 -29.12 -7.06 41.98
N HIS A 115 -30.15 -7.56 41.28
CA HIS A 115 -31.54 -7.22 41.57
C HIS A 115 -31.96 -7.77 42.95
N ARG A 116 -31.75 -6.95 43.99
CA ARG A 116 -32.31 -7.15 45.34
C ARG A 116 -33.70 -6.51 45.51
N PHE A 117 -34.22 -5.91 44.44
CA PHE A 117 -35.42 -5.05 44.47
C PHE A 117 -36.64 -5.62 43.75
N VAL A 118 -36.57 -6.84 43.21
CA VAL A 118 -37.77 -7.56 42.81
C VAL A 118 -38.24 -8.30 44.06
N TRP A 119 -39.24 -7.75 44.76
CA TRP A 119 -40.00 -8.52 45.72
C TRP A 119 -40.51 -9.77 45.00
N SER A 120 -40.08 -10.95 45.45
CA SER A 120 -40.75 -12.17 45.00
C SER A 120 -42.14 -12.21 45.62
N GLU A 121 -43.13 -12.84 44.96
CA GLU A 121 -44.47 -13.05 45.58
C GLU A 121 -44.39 -13.80 46.93
N THR A 122 -43.26 -14.45 47.20
CA THR A 122 -42.92 -15.14 48.44
C THR A 122 -42.28 -14.25 49.51
N ASP A 123 -41.80 -13.05 49.17
CA ASP A 123 -41.27 -12.11 50.15
C ASP A 123 -42.45 -11.41 50.84
N GLN A 124 -43.01 -12.08 51.86
CA GLN A 124 -43.88 -11.41 52.82
C GLN A 124 -43.11 -10.25 53.43
N THR A 125 -43.64 -9.05 53.29
CA THR A 125 -43.17 -7.87 54.03
C THR A 125 -43.48 -8.11 55.49
N ASP A 126 -42.57 -8.78 56.19
CA ASP A 126 -42.62 -8.98 57.63
C ASP A 126 -42.45 -7.62 58.30
N THR A 127 -43.61 -7.04 58.61
CA THR A 127 -43.90 -6.09 59.68
C THR A 127 -43.19 -4.73 59.64
N TRP A 128 -44.00 -3.67 59.67
CA TRP A 128 -43.59 -2.31 60.00
C TRP A 128 -43.29 -2.17 61.49
#